data_AF-A0A5J4KSQ6-F1
#
_entry.id   AF-A0A5J4KSQ6-F1
#
_cell.length_a   1.000
_cell.length_b   1.000
_cell.length_c   1.000
_cell.angle_alpha   90.00
_cell.angle_beta   90.00
_cell.angle_gamma   90.00
#
_symmetry.space_group_name_H-M   'P 1'
#
loop_
_entity.id
_entity.type
_entity.pdbx_description
1 polymer ?
#
loop_
_entity_poly.entity_id
_entity_poly.type
_entity_poly.pdbx_seq_one_letter_code
_entity_poly.pdbx_strand_id
1 'polypeptide(L)'
;MHIGTWLQRLANGTPEARQLLEQALVQLWPDALGIFEPFADEETLLAAGILPDASEVLQQQWLSSIAPIITQLNLPVPLERVSRAGVAEDRDRAEVLRSTVPARYGGRQGQHNADFADLWEQMTMVYRLDPQASW
;
A
#
# COMPACT_ATOMS: atom_id res chain seq x y z
N MET A 1 17.97 0.68 -2.17
CA MET A 1 17.23 0.34 -3.41
C MET A 1 17.48 -1.12 -3.77
N HIS A 2 16.67 -2.05 -3.26
CA HIS A 2 16.78 -3.48 -3.61
C HIS A 2 15.52 -3.99 -4.33
N ILE A 3 14.34 -3.53 -3.91
CA ILE A 3 13.07 -4.00 -4.47
C ILE A 3 12.89 -3.65 -5.96
N GLY A 4 13.33 -2.45 -6.40
CA GLY A 4 13.25 -2.06 -7.82
C GLY A 4 14.03 -2.99 -8.75
N THR A 5 15.23 -3.41 -8.33
CA THR A 5 16.03 -4.38 -9.08
C THR A 5 15.36 -5.76 -9.11
N TRP A 6 14.75 -6.20 -8.00
CA TRP A 6 14.02 -7.46 -7.96
C TRP A 6 12.78 -7.44 -8.85
N LEU A 7 12.00 -6.36 -8.84
CA LEU A 7 10.85 -6.19 -9.74
C LEU A 7 11.26 -6.26 -11.20
N GLN A 8 12.34 -5.57 -11.59
CA GLN A 8 12.87 -5.65 -12.96
C GLN A 8 13.30 -7.07 -13.33
N ARG A 9 13.98 -7.79 -12.43
CA ARG A 9 14.43 -9.16 -12.67
C ARG A 9 13.28 -10.15 -12.79
N LEU A 10 12.25 -10.02 -11.95
CA LEU A 10 11.08 -10.90 -11.97
C LEU A 10 10.20 -10.62 -13.18
N ALA A 11 9.95 -9.35 -13.49
CA ALA A 11 9.13 -8.94 -14.63
C ALA A 11 9.74 -9.29 -16.00
N ASN A 12 11.07 -9.27 -16.11
CA ASN A 12 11.84 -9.61 -17.31
C ASN A 12 12.50 -11.00 -17.23
N GLY A 13 12.12 -11.81 -16.23
CA GLY A 13 12.67 -13.14 -16.00
C GLY A 13 12.00 -14.19 -16.88
N THR A 14 11.71 -15.36 -16.30
CA THR A 14 10.94 -16.40 -17.00
C THR A 14 9.45 -16.06 -17.02
N PRO A 15 8.65 -16.67 -17.93
CA PRO A 15 7.20 -16.52 -17.93
C PRO A 15 6.56 -16.85 -16.58
N GLU A 16 7.05 -17.89 -15.90
CA GLU A 16 6.56 -18.31 -14.58
C GLU A 16 6.87 -17.26 -13.51
N ALA A 17 8.09 -16.70 -13.52
CA ALA A 17 8.49 -15.65 -12.58
C ALA A 17 7.62 -14.40 -12.75
N ARG A 18 7.35 -14.01 -14.01
CA ARG A 18 6.45 -12.91 -14.33
C ARG A 18 5.03 -13.20 -13.86
N GLN A 19 4.49 -14.39 -14.16
CA GLN A 19 3.15 -14.78 -13.75
C GLN A 19 2.98 -14.73 -12.22
N LEU A 20 3.95 -15.25 -11.46
CA LEU A 20 3.91 -15.20 -9.99
C LEU A 20 3.96 -13.76 -9.46
N LEU A 21 4.76 -12.90 -10.09
CA LEU A 21 4.80 -11.47 -9.74
C LEU A 21 3.45 -10.79 -9.98
N GLU A 22 2.85 -10.99 -11.16
CA GLU A 22 1.56 -10.40 -11.50
C GLU A 22 0.44 -10.86 -10.56
N GLN A 23 0.42 -12.15 -10.21
CA GLN A 23 -0.51 -12.71 -9.23
C GLN A 23 -0.32 -12.10 -7.85
N ALA A 24 0.92 -11.99 -7.38
CA ALA A 24 1.24 -11.38 -6.10
C ALA A 24 0.81 -9.91 -6.04
N LEU A 25 1.02 -9.16 -7.13
CA LEU A 25 0.57 -7.77 -7.22
C LEU A 25 -0.95 -7.67 -7.09
N VAL A 26 -1.72 -8.47 -7.82
CA VAL A 26 -3.19 -8.47 -7.73
C VAL A 26 -3.66 -8.86 -6.33
N GLN A 27 -3.06 -9.89 -5.74
CA GLN A 27 -3.45 -10.38 -4.42
C GLN A 27 -3.18 -9.37 -3.30
N LEU A 28 -2.02 -8.72 -3.34
CA LEU A 28 -1.54 -7.85 -2.25
C LEU A 28 -1.92 -6.38 -2.45
N TRP A 29 -2.44 -6.00 -3.61
CA TRP A 29 -2.80 -4.60 -3.90
C TRP A 29 -3.78 -4.00 -2.88
N PRO A 30 -4.89 -4.67 -2.50
CA PRO A 30 -5.79 -4.13 -1.47
C PRO A 30 -5.10 -3.89 -0.13
N ASP A 31 -4.18 -4.78 0.25
CA ASP A 31 -3.41 -4.67 1.51
C ASP A 31 -2.40 -3.51 1.45
N ALA A 32 -1.76 -3.30 0.31
CA ALA A 32 -0.84 -2.16 0.10
C ALA A 32 -1.58 -0.81 0.24
N LEU A 33 -2.81 -0.72 -0.27
CA LEU A 33 -3.64 0.47 -0.08
C LEU A 33 -4.10 0.65 1.36
N GLY A 34 -4.22 -0.44 2.13
CA GLY A 34 -4.61 -0.44 3.54
C GLY A 34 -3.65 0.34 4.44
N ILE A 35 -2.39 0.52 4.02
CA ILE A 35 -1.39 1.33 4.74
C ILE A 35 -1.85 2.79 4.90
N PHE A 36 -2.68 3.29 3.98
CA PHE A 36 -3.20 4.65 3.95
C PHE A 36 -4.60 4.77 4.56
N GLU A 37 -5.02 3.81 5.39
CA GLU A 37 -6.29 3.86 6.12
C GLU A 37 -6.36 5.12 7.00
N PRO A 38 -7.33 6.04 6.77
CA PRO A 38 -7.54 7.19 7.63
C PRO A 38 -7.87 6.77 9.07
N PHE A 39 -7.59 7.63 10.04
CA PHE A 39 -7.84 7.35 11.45
C PHE A 39 -8.44 8.56 12.16
N ALA A 40 -9.11 8.30 13.29
CA ALA A 40 -10.02 9.26 13.93
C ALA A 40 -9.37 10.63 14.25
N ASP A 41 -8.13 10.65 14.72
CA ASP A 41 -7.45 11.87 15.16
C ASP A 41 -6.55 12.49 14.08
N GLU A 42 -6.65 12.05 12.83
CA GLU A 42 -5.77 12.50 11.75
C GLU A 42 -5.84 14.02 11.54
N GLU A 43 -7.04 14.61 11.49
CA GLU A 43 -7.23 16.06 11.33
C GLU A 43 -6.62 16.85 12.51
N THR A 44 -6.80 16.35 13.73
CA THR A 44 -6.23 16.96 14.94
C THR A 44 -4.69 16.97 14.88
N LEU A 45 -4.08 15.87 14.44
CA LEU A 45 -2.63 15.76 14.34
C LEU A 45 -2.03 16.59 13.20
N LEU A 46 -2.78 16.75 12.10
CA LEU A 46 -2.40 17.67 11.01
C LEU A 46 -2.45 19.13 11.48
N ALA A 47 -3.53 19.53 12.15
CA ALA A 47 -3.67 20.87 12.70
C ALA A 47 -2.59 21.20 13.76
N ALA A 48 -2.17 20.19 14.53
CA ALA A 48 -1.08 20.31 15.50
C ALA A 48 0.33 20.31 14.85
N GLY A 49 0.45 20.07 13.54
CA GLY A 49 1.72 19.96 12.84
C GLY A 49 2.55 18.72 13.20
N ILE A 50 1.93 17.70 13.79
CA ILE A 50 2.57 16.42 14.14
C ILE A 50 2.64 15.51 12.91
N LEU A 51 1.55 15.45 12.14
CA LEU A 51 1.56 14.80 10.83
C LEU A 51 1.93 15.81 9.75
N PRO A 52 2.80 15.44 8.80
CA PRO A 52 3.15 16.34 7.70
C PRO A 52 2.04 16.43 6.65
N ASP A 53 1.37 15.31 6.35
CA ASP A 53 0.40 15.17 5.27
C ASP A 53 -0.70 14.18 5.67
N ALA A 54 -1.91 14.36 5.11
CA ALA A 54 -3.02 13.43 5.29
C ALA A 54 -2.76 12.09 4.58
N SER A 55 -3.35 11.01 5.06
CA SER A 55 -3.19 9.66 4.48
C SER A 55 -3.57 9.62 2.99
N GLU A 56 -4.59 10.37 2.56
CA GLU A 56 -4.96 10.49 1.14
C GLU A 56 -3.84 11.13 0.30
N VAL A 57 -3.19 12.18 0.82
CA VAL A 57 -2.08 12.85 0.14
C VAL A 57 -0.88 11.90 0.02
N LEU A 58 -0.56 11.18 1.10
CA LEU A 58 0.51 10.18 1.11
C LEU A 58 0.22 9.03 0.12
N GLN A 59 -1.04 8.60 0.03
CA GLN A 59 -1.45 7.58 -0.95
C GLN A 59 -1.22 8.07 -2.38
N GLN A 60 -1.60 9.31 -2.68
CA GLN A 60 -1.39 9.90 -4.01
C GLN A 60 0.09 10.06 -4.37
N GLN A 61 0.92 10.49 -3.41
CA GLN A 61 2.37 10.56 -3.57
C GLN A 61 2.95 9.16 -3.86
N TRP A 62 2.52 8.14 -3.11
CA TRP A 62 2.95 6.76 -3.32
C TRP A 62 2.54 6.23 -4.70
N LEU A 63 1.26 6.38 -5.09
CA LEU A 63 0.76 5.98 -6.41
C LEU A 63 1.56 6.65 -7.53
N SER A 64 1.83 7.95 -7.40
CA SER A 64 2.63 8.72 -8.36
C SER A 64 4.07 8.22 -8.44
N SER A 65 4.65 7.77 -7.32
CA SER A 65 6.01 7.24 -7.29
C SER A 65 6.15 5.86 -7.95
N ILE A 66 5.14 4.99 -7.84
CA ILE A 66 5.18 3.63 -8.38
C ILE A 66 4.66 3.52 -9.81
N ALA A 67 3.77 4.43 -10.24
CA ALA A 67 3.15 4.39 -11.57
C ALA A 67 4.19 4.33 -12.71
N PRO A 68 5.29 5.10 -12.71
CA PRO A 68 6.32 5.00 -13.75
C PRO A 68 6.94 3.60 -13.85
N ILE A 69 7.19 2.95 -12.70
CA ILE A 69 7.80 1.61 -12.64
C ILE A 69 6.84 0.57 -13.22
N ILE A 70 5.58 0.65 -12.83
CA ILE A 70 4.52 -0.27 -13.28
C ILE A 70 4.30 -0.13 -14.79
N THR A 71 4.21 1.11 -15.28
CA THR A 71 4.09 1.38 -16.73
C THR A 71 5.33 0.89 -17.49
N GLN A 72 6.54 1.16 -16.98
CA GLN A 72 7.78 0.72 -17.61
C GLN A 72 7.87 -0.81 -17.74
N LEU A 73 7.42 -1.54 -16.71
CA LEU A 73 7.45 -3.02 -16.68
C LEU A 73 6.20 -3.68 -17.26
N ASN A 74 5.24 -2.88 -17.72
CA ASN A 74 3.93 -3.32 -18.22
C ASN A 74 3.25 -4.28 -17.23
N LEU A 75 3.22 -3.92 -15.94
CA LEU A 75 2.64 -4.77 -14.90
C LEU A 75 1.13 -4.50 -14.75
N PRO A 76 0.29 -5.54 -14.65
CA PRO A 76 -1.15 -5.40 -14.49
C PRO A 76 -1.47 -5.05 -13.03
N VAL A 77 -1.64 -3.76 -12.76
CA VAL A 77 -2.17 -3.28 -11.49
C VAL A 77 -3.51 -2.59 -11.71
N PRO A 78 -4.44 -2.63 -10.74
CA PRO A 78 -5.73 -1.98 -10.84
C PRO A 78 -5.61 -0.46 -10.62
N LEU A 79 -4.99 0.24 -11.56
CA LEU A 79 -4.73 1.69 -11.50
C LEU A 79 -5.30 2.40 -12.73
N GLU A 80 -6.06 3.46 -12.51
CA GLU A 80 -6.63 4.31 -13.56
C GLU A 80 -6.23 5.78 -13.35
N ARG A 81 -6.13 6.53 -14.46
CA ARG A 81 -6.00 7.98 -14.43
C ARG A 81 -7.37 8.62 -14.58
N VAL A 82 -7.75 9.42 -13.61
CA VAL A 82 -9.06 10.07 -13.56
C VAL A 82 -8.88 11.58 -13.63
N SER A 83 -9.64 12.22 -14.51
CA SER A 83 -9.71 13.68 -14.55
C SER A 83 -10.50 14.20 -13.35
N ARG A 84 -9.94 15.11 -12.53
CA ARG A 84 -10.63 15.70 -11.37
C ARG A 84 -11.88 16.47 -11.82
N ALA A 85 -13.08 15.89 -11.71
CA ALA A 85 -14.32 16.54 -12.15
C ALA A 85 -14.54 17.85 -11.37
N GLY A 86 -14.74 18.98 -12.06
CA GLY A 86 -15.09 20.23 -11.37
C GLY A 86 -14.82 21.58 -12.03
N VAL A 87 -14.04 21.71 -13.10
CA VAL A 87 -13.90 23.00 -13.83
C VAL A 87 -13.77 22.72 -15.32
N ALA A 88 -14.81 23.08 -16.07
CA ALA A 88 -14.75 23.09 -17.52
C ALA A 88 -13.83 24.25 -17.94
N GLU A 89 -12.79 23.94 -18.72
CA GLU A 89 -12.04 24.83 -19.64
C GLU A 89 -10.51 24.86 -19.52
N ASP A 90 -9.89 24.28 -18.48
CA ASP A 90 -8.42 24.27 -18.42
C ASP A 90 -7.82 22.95 -18.94
N ARG A 91 -6.91 23.03 -19.93
CA ARG A 91 -6.26 21.87 -20.56
C ARG A 91 -5.14 21.29 -19.69
N ASP A 92 -4.73 22.00 -18.65
CA ASP A 92 -3.73 21.57 -17.66
C ASP A 92 -4.38 20.89 -16.44
N ARG A 93 -5.31 19.95 -16.68
CA ARG A 93 -5.87 19.14 -15.58
C ARG A 93 -4.80 18.19 -15.07
N ALA A 94 -4.38 18.37 -13.82
CA ALA A 94 -3.62 17.37 -13.09
C ALA A 94 -4.48 16.08 -12.99
N GLU A 95 -4.12 15.06 -13.77
CA GLU A 95 -4.70 13.73 -13.69
C GLU A 95 -4.36 13.13 -12.32
N VAL A 96 -5.36 12.57 -11.64
CA VAL A 96 -5.17 11.90 -10.34
C VAL A 96 -5.16 10.39 -10.58
N LEU A 97 -4.26 9.70 -9.89
CA LEU A 97 -4.17 8.24 -9.93
C LEU A 97 -5.13 7.63 -8.92
N ARG A 98 -5.94 6.67 -9.35
CA ARG A 98 -6.92 6.01 -8.49
C ARG A 98 -6.86 4.51 -8.67
N SER A 99 -6.96 3.79 -7.55
CA SER A 99 -7.14 2.33 -7.59
C SER A 99 -8.56 1.98 -8.04
N THR A 100 -8.69 1.01 -8.93
CA THR A 100 -10.01 0.47 -9.34
C THR A 100 -10.56 -0.57 -8.36
N VAL A 101 -9.74 -1.04 -7.42
CA VAL A 101 -10.15 -1.94 -6.33
C VAL A 101 -10.11 -1.22 -4.97
N PRO A 102 -11.00 -1.57 -4.04
CA PRO A 102 -10.99 -0.99 -2.70
C PRO A 102 -9.79 -1.48 -1.90
N ALA A 103 -9.33 -0.62 -0.99
CA ALA A 103 -8.33 -0.99 0.01
C ALA A 103 -8.91 -1.99 1.02
N ARG A 104 -8.05 -2.85 1.59
CA ARG A 104 -8.38 -3.66 2.75
C ARG A 104 -7.99 -2.89 4.02
N TYR A 105 -8.98 -2.37 4.72
CA TYR A 105 -8.84 -1.62 5.98
C TYR A 105 -9.09 -2.51 7.21
N GLY A 106 -8.78 -1.97 8.39
CA GLY A 106 -9.11 -2.57 9.68
C GLY A 106 -7.89 -2.80 10.57
N GLY A 107 -6.69 -2.91 10.00
CA GLY A 107 -5.47 -3.19 10.77
C GLY A 107 -5.16 -2.14 11.84
N ARG A 108 -5.41 -0.85 11.56
CA ARG A 108 -5.26 0.25 12.55
C ARG A 108 -6.34 0.22 13.64
N GLN A 109 -7.41 -0.54 13.42
CA GLN A 109 -8.56 -0.68 14.32
C GLN A 109 -8.56 -2.03 15.06
N GLY A 110 -7.45 -2.78 15.00
CA GLY A 110 -7.33 -4.10 15.63
C GLY A 110 -8.06 -5.23 14.89
N GLN A 111 -8.54 -4.99 13.67
CA GLN A 111 -9.17 -6.00 12.83
C GLN A 111 -8.11 -6.63 11.92
N HIS A 112 -7.57 -7.77 12.35
CA HIS A 112 -6.53 -8.49 11.64
C HIS A 112 -7.06 -9.79 11.01
N ASN A 113 -6.34 -10.31 10.01
CA ASN A 113 -6.62 -11.62 9.43
C ASN A 113 -6.03 -12.76 10.29
N ALA A 114 -6.26 -14.00 9.86
CA ALA A 114 -5.77 -15.18 10.57
C ALA A 114 -4.23 -15.22 10.69
N ASP A 115 -3.50 -14.73 9.68
CA ASP A 115 -2.03 -14.73 9.67
C ASP A 115 -1.45 -13.95 10.85
N PHE A 116 -2.11 -12.87 11.28
CA PHE A 116 -1.67 -12.11 12.46
C PHE A 116 -1.78 -12.94 13.75
N ALA A 117 -2.84 -13.74 13.92
CA ALA A 117 -3.02 -14.54 15.11
C ALA A 117 -1.91 -15.59 15.24
N ASP A 118 -1.59 -16.27 14.14
CA ASP A 118 -0.50 -17.24 14.07
C ASP A 118 0.84 -16.56 14.38
N LEU A 119 1.13 -15.43 13.73
CA LEU A 119 2.36 -14.68 13.97
C LEU A 119 2.48 -14.20 15.42
N TRP A 120 1.40 -13.66 15.98
CA TRP A 120 1.35 -13.17 17.35
C TRP A 120 1.59 -14.29 18.36
N GLU A 121 1.00 -15.46 18.15
CA GLU A 121 1.25 -16.64 18.97
C GLU A 121 2.73 -17.01 18.94
N GLN A 122 3.33 -17.13 17.75
CA GLN A 122 4.74 -17.51 17.60
C GLN A 122 5.69 -16.45 18.20
N MET A 123 5.48 -15.18 17.90
CA MET A 123 6.35 -14.09 18.36
C MET A 123 6.30 -13.88 19.86
N THR A 124 5.16 -14.18 20.50
CA THR A 124 4.99 -14.00 21.95
C THR A 124 5.15 -15.30 22.75
N MET A 125 5.39 -16.44 22.08
CA MET A 125 5.46 -17.75 22.71
C MET A 125 6.42 -17.75 23.92
N VAL A 126 7.68 -17.34 23.72
CA VAL A 126 8.69 -17.37 24.79
C VAL A 126 8.32 -16.41 25.92
N TYR A 127 7.87 -15.20 25.58
CA TYR A 127 7.44 -14.22 26.57
C TYR A 127 6.26 -14.73 27.42
N ARG A 128 5.31 -15.45 26.83
CA ARG A 128 4.17 -16.04 27.55
C ARG A 128 4.57 -17.23 28.42
N LEU A 129 5.58 -17.99 28.00
CA LEU A 129 6.08 -19.15 28.76
C LEU A 129 6.79 -18.71 30.04
N ASP A 130 7.58 -17.63 30.00
CA ASP A 130 8.23 -17.06 31.17
C ASP A 130 8.24 -15.52 31.14
N PRO A 131 7.16 -14.87 31.61
CA PRO A 131 7.03 -13.41 31.56
C PRO A 131 8.03 -12.65 32.46
N GLN A 132 8.70 -13.35 33.39
CA GLN A 132 9.65 -12.73 34.32
C GLN A 132 11.12 -12.93 33.89
N ALA A 133 11.36 -13.69 32.81
CA ALA A 133 12.69 -13.88 32.27
C ALA A 133 13.27 -12.57 31.70
N SER A 134 14.56 -12.35 31.96
CA SER A 134 15.35 -11.28 31.32
C SER A 134 16.17 -11.88 30.18
N TRP A 135 16.11 -11.25 29.00
CA TRP A 135 16.83 -11.64 27.79
C TRP A 135 17.60 -10.45 27.22
#